data_AF-A0A834SPJ1-F1
#
_entry.id   AF-A0A834SPJ1-F1
#
_cell.length_a   1.000
_cell.length_b   1.000
_cell.length_c   1.000
_cell.angle_alpha   90.00
_cell.angle_beta   90.00
_cell.angle_gamma   90.00
#
_symmetry.space_group_name_H-M   'P 1'
#
loop_
_entity.id
_entity.type
_entity.pdbx_description
1 polymer ?
#
loop_
_entity_poly.entity_id
_entity_poly.type
_entity_poly.pdbx_seq_one_letter_code
_entity_poly.pdbx_strand_id
1 'polypeptide(L)' 'MQNNNISGKIPTELGTLPKLQTLDLSNNRFSGVIPGSLSHLDSLQYLRLNNNSLSGPFPVSLAKISQLAFL' A
#
# COMPACT_ATOMS: atom_id res chain seq x y z
N MET A 1 6.09 -0.24 -8.55
CA MET A 1 6.90 0.98 -8.74
C MET A 1 7.89 1.10 -7.59
N GLN A 2 8.86 0.21 -7.57
CA GLN A 2 9.90 0.16 -6.57
C GLN A 2 11.19 0.79 -7.09
N ASN A 3 12.09 1.17 -6.19
CA ASN A 3 13.42 1.71 -6.51
C ASN A 3 13.36 2.98 -7.35
N ASN A 4 12.59 3.96 -6.90
CA ASN A 4 12.46 5.25 -7.55
C ASN A 4 12.57 6.38 -6.52
N ASN A 5 12.56 7.63 -7.00
CA ASN A 5 12.54 8.81 -6.14
C ASN A 5 11.13 9.40 -5.99
N ILE A 6 10.08 8.58 -6.11
CA ILE A 6 8.70 9.07 -6.03
C ILE A 6 8.45 9.54 -4.59
N SER A 7 7.96 10.77 -4.45
CA SER A 7 7.69 11.43 -3.18
C SER A 7 6.23 11.83 -3.06
N GLY A 8 5.81 12.13 -1.84
CA GLY A 8 4.44 12.54 -1.53
C GLY A 8 3.72 11.49 -0.70
N LYS A 9 2.39 11.53 -0.70
CA LYS A 9 1.55 10.54 0.00
C LYS A 9 1.16 9.41 -0.95
N ILE A 10 0.84 8.24 -0.40
CA ILE A 10 0.20 7.18 -1.17
C ILE A 10 -1.22 7.65 -1.54
N PRO A 11 -1.59 7.68 -2.84
CA PRO A 11 -2.90 8.15 -3.26
C PRO A 11 -4.02 7.22 -2.79
N THR A 12 -5.14 7.78 -2.35
CA THR A 12 -6.33 7.02 -1.94
C THR A 12 -6.97 6.26 -3.09
N GLU A 13 -6.80 6.77 -4.31
CA GLU A 13 -7.36 6.28 -5.57
C GLU A 13 -6.82 4.91 -5.95
N LEU A 14 -5.64 4.52 -5.42
CA LEU A 14 -5.12 3.16 -5.61
C LEU A 14 -6.09 2.09 -5.12
N GLY A 15 -6.92 2.40 -4.12
CA GLY A 15 -7.98 1.50 -3.62
C GLY A 15 -9.11 1.22 -4.62
N THR A 16 -9.15 1.88 -5.78
CA THR A 16 -10.18 1.70 -6.81
C THR A 16 -9.80 0.66 -7.88
N LEU A 17 -8.74 -0.11 -7.64
CA LEU A 17 -8.19 -1.11 -8.58
C LEU A 17 -8.51 -2.54 -8.10
N PRO A 18 -9.76 -3.03 -8.25
CA PRO A 18 -10.24 -4.26 -7.59
C PRO A 18 -9.51 -5.55 -8.00
N LYS A 19 -8.82 -5.52 -9.16
CA LYS A 19 -8.04 -6.65 -9.69
C LYS A 19 -6.55 -6.58 -9.35
N LEU A 20 -6.11 -5.58 -8.61
CA LEU A 20 -4.69 -5.42 -8.28
C LEU A 20 -4.25 -6.52 -7.30
N GLN A 21 -3.30 -7.35 -7.73
CA GLN A 21 -2.76 -8.45 -6.92
C GLN A 21 -1.44 -8.11 -6.23
N THR A 22 -0.67 -7.19 -6.81
CA THR A 22 0.63 -6.77 -6.28
C THR A 22 0.72 -5.26 -6.29
N LEU A 23 0.99 -4.68 -5.13
CA LEU A 23 1.32 -3.27 -4.95
C LEU A 23 2.70 -3.17 -4.30
N ASP A 24 3.72 -2.95 -5.14
CA ASP A 24 5.09 -2.74 -4.68
C ASP A 24 5.46 -1.27 -4.83
N LEU A 25 5.52 -0.56 -3.69
CA LEU A 25 5.96 0.83 -3.57
C LEU A 25 7.28 0.94 -2.81
N SER A 26 7.98 -0.18 -2.60
CA SER A 26 9.19 -0.23 -1.78
C SER A 26 10.31 0.63 -2.37
N ASN A 27 11.23 1.11 -1.52
CA ASN A 27 12.38 1.90 -1.94
C ASN A 27 11.98 3.18 -2.72
N ASN A 28 11.19 4.02 -2.07
CA ASN A 28 10.77 5.34 -2.55
C ASN A 28 10.85 6.37 -1.41
N ARG A 29 10.26 7.55 -1.60
CA ARG A 29 10.20 8.64 -0.63
C ARG A 29 8.75 8.96 -0.23
N PHE A 30 7.86 7.97 -0.23
CA PHE A 30 6.49 8.17 0.24
C PHE A 30 6.50 8.51 1.74
N SER A 31 5.56 9.35 2.16
CA SER A 31 5.46 9.88 3.52
C SER A 31 4.01 10.00 3.98
N GLY A 32 3.82 10.17 5.29
CA GLY A 32 2.50 10.17 5.91
C GLY A 32 1.93 8.76 6.11
N VAL A 33 0.61 8.66 6.24
CA VAL A 33 -0.07 7.41 6.60
C VAL A 33 -0.30 6.48 5.42
N ILE A 34 -0.42 5.18 5.71
CA ILE A 34 -0.93 4.19 4.74
C ILE A 34 -2.45 4.40 4.61
N PRO A 35 -2.98 4.67 3.41
CA PRO A 35 -4.40 4.91 3.23
C PRO A 35 -5.22 3.66 3.58
N GLY A 36 -6.24 3.82 4.41
CA GLY A 36 -7.20 2.75 4.71
C GLY A 36 -7.94 2.26 3.47
N SER A 37 -8.03 3.08 2.40
CA SER A 37 -8.68 2.72 1.13
C SER A 37 -8.02 1.54 0.42
N LEU A 38 -6.76 1.22 0.74
CA LEU A 38 -6.10 0.01 0.23
C LEU A 38 -6.80 -1.28 0.70
N SER A 39 -7.64 -1.22 1.74
CA SER A 39 -8.47 -2.37 2.15
C SER A 39 -9.57 -2.75 1.16
N HIS A 40 -9.84 -1.93 0.14
CA HIS A 40 -10.77 -2.27 -0.95
C HIS A 40 -10.12 -3.10 -2.06
N LEU A 41 -8.82 -3.38 -1.94
CA LEU A 41 -8.10 -4.20 -2.89
C LEU A 41 -8.29 -5.69 -2.55
N ASP A 42 -9.49 -6.20 -2.79
CA ASP A 42 -9.90 -7.55 -2.38
C ASP A 42 -9.04 -8.67 -3.02
N SER A 43 -8.43 -8.39 -4.17
CA SER A 43 -7.53 -9.31 -4.87
C SER A 43 -6.06 -9.19 -4.46
N LEU A 44 -5.70 -8.28 -3.55
CA LEU A 44 -4.31 -7.97 -3.22
C LEU A 44 -3.66 -9.13 -2.44
N GLN A 45 -2.52 -9.59 -2.95
CA GLN A 45 -1.75 -10.70 -2.39
C GLN A 45 -0.41 -10.25 -1.84
N TYR A 46 0.20 -9.25 -2.47
CA TYR A 46 1.52 -8.72 -2.12
C TYR A 46 1.45 -7.21 -1.96
N LEU A 47 1.71 -6.73 -0.75
CA LEU A 47 1.88 -5.31 -0.45
C LEU A 47 3.31 -5.09 0.02
N ARG A 48 4.09 -4.23 -0.65
CA ARG A 48 5.43 -3.87 -0.18
C ARG A 48 5.55 -2.36 -0.05
N LEU A 49 5.77 -1.91 1.19
CA LEU A 49 5.87 -0.48 1.54
C LEU A 49 7.20 -0.12 2.22
N ASN A 50 8.08 -1.10 2.42
CA ASN A 50 9.37 -0.92 3.09
C ASN A 50 10.28 0.09 2.38
N ASN A 51 11.23 0.66 3.11
CA ASN A 51 12.16 1.69 2.61
C ASN A 51 11.41 2.90 2.02
N ASN A 52 10.52 3.47 2.83
CA ASN A 52 9.85 4.75 2.65
C ASN A 52 9.84 5.51 3.99
N SER A 53 9.34 6.75 3.99
CA SER A 53 9.19 7.60 5.19
C SER A 53 7.75 7.62 5.71
N LEU A 54 7.04 6.49 5.61
CA LEU A 54 5.66 6.34 6.08
C LEU A 54 5.61 6.37 7.61
N SER A 55 4.56 6.97 8.17
CA SER A 55 4.39 7.16 9.61
C SER A 55 2.91 7.17 10.01
N GLY A 56 2.64 7.06 11.31
CA GLY A 56 1.28 6.95 11.84
C GLY A 56 0.80 5.50 12.02
N PRO A 57 -0.47 5.30 12.37
CA PRO A 57 -0.98 3.99 12.71
C PRO A 57 -1.04 3.07 11.48
N PHE A 58 -0.73 1.79 11.69
CA PHE A 58 -0.98 0.77 10.69
C PHE A 58 -2.52 0.59 10.53
N PRO A 59 -3.07 0.71 9.31
CA PRO A 59 -4.51 0.62 9.11
C PRO A 59 -4.99 -0.83 9.33
N VAL A 60 -5.68 -1.04 10.45
CA VAL A 60 -6.27 -2.34 10.82
C VAL A 60 -7.24 -2.87 9.76
N SER A 61 -7.80 -1.99 8.92
CA SER A 61 -8.63 -2.38 7.78
C SER A 61 -7.89 -3.28 6.78
N LEU A 62 -6.56 -3.22 6.67
CA LEU A 62 -5.78 -4.13 5.81
C LEU A 62 -5.86 -5.58 6.27
N ALA A 63 -6.11 -5.84 7.55
CA ALA A 63 -6.30 -7.19 8.06
C ALA A 63 -7.58 -7.86 7.51
N LYS A 64 -8.47 -7.11 6.86
CA LYS A 64 -9.68 -7.65 6.21
C LYS A 64 -9.41 -8.25 4.83
N ILE A 65 -8.24 -7.98 4.24
CA ILE A 65 -7.89 -8.48 2.91
C ILE A 65 -7.53 -9.97 3.04
N SER A 66 -8.48 -10.85 2.75
CA SER A 66 -8.32 -12.30 2.92
C SER A 66 -7.25 -12.92 2.02
N GLN A 67 -6.96 -12.28 0.89
CA GLN A 67 -5.96 -12.76 -0.08
C GLN A 67 -4.53 -12.29 0.24
N LEU A 68 -4.36 -11.38 1.21
CA LEU A 68 -3.05 -10.80 1.50
C LEU A 68 -2.14 -11.84 2.15
N ALA A 69 -1.10 -12.25 1.42
CA ALA A 69 -0.17 -13.27 1.84
C ALA A 69 1.17 -12.68 2.31
N PHE A 70 1.57 -11.52 1.77
CA PHE A 70 2.84 -10.89 2.08
C PHE A 70 2.69 -9.37 2.25
N LEU A 71 3.32 -8.86 3.31
CA LEU A 71 3.34 -7.45 3.72
C LEU A 71 4.79 -6.99 3.99
#